data_AF-A0AAP0HFK0-F1
#
_entry.id   AF-A0AAP0HFK0-F1
#
_cell.length_a   1.000
_cell.length_b   1.000
_cell.length_c   1.000
_cell.angle_alpha   90.00
_cell.angle_beta   90.00
_cell.angle_gamma   90.00
#
_symmetry.space_group_name_H-M   'P 1'
#
loop_
_entity.id
_entity.type
_entity.pdbx_description
1 polymer ?
#
loop_
_entity_poly.entity_id
_entity_poly.type
_entity_poly.pdbx_seq_one_letter_code
_entity_poly.pdbx_strand_id
1 'polypeptide(L)'
;MQVRNGQLQMLKDLQETAKSEVDKVMLTDAPLLFPPGQLALAALRRSNEVLRVLDFERYLNSIFSRQQTAHSISELIQSLNAIDNLVSKLKIPTAKDMRHIDRKLKSCLDPSSQDDKKREKKSKHKSKSSEHHGIPS
;
A
#
# COMPACT_ATOMS: atom_id res chain seq x y z
N MET A 1 0.99 26.90 28.27
CA MET A 1 1.40 26.51 26.89
C MET A 1 1.85 25.05 26.78
N GLN A 2 2.38 24.43 27.85
CA GLN A 2 2.84 23.03 27.89
C GLN A 2 1.83 21.97 27.41
N VAL A 3 0.56 22.08 27.82
CA VAL A 3 -0.49 21.06 27.56
C VAL A 3 -0.82 20.94 26.07
N ARG A 4 -0.84 22.06 25.33
CA ARG A 4 -1.08 22.07 23.88
C ARG A 4 0.05 21.40 23.09
N ASN A 5 1.29 21.55 23.56
CA ASN A 5 2.44 20.92 22.92
C ASN A 5 2.43 19.39 23.13
N GLY A 6 2.02 18.93 24.31
CA GLY A 6 1.85 17.50 24.59
C GLY A 6 0.76 16.85 23.73
N GLN A 7 -0.41 17.49 23.62
CA GLN A 7 -1.50 17.02 22.76
C GLN A 7 -1.10 16.97 21.28
N LEU A 8 -0.39 18.00 20.79
CA LEU A 8 0.10 18.03 19.42
C LEU A 8 1.10 16.89 19.16
N GLN A 9 1.95 16.58 20.14
CA GLN A 9 2.90 15.47 20.00
C GLN A 9 2.17 14.12 19.91
N MET A 10 1.18 13.86 20.78
CA MET A 10 0.39 12.62 20.72
C MET A 10 -0.34 12.45 19.37
N LEU A 11 -0.82 13.55 18.78
CA LEU A 11 -1.45 13.50 17.45
C LEU A 11 -0.43 13.20 16.33
N LYS A 12 0.80 13.69 16.43
CA LYS A 12 1.87 13.34 15.50
C LYS A 12 2.27 11.87 15.62
N ASP A 13 2.38 11.37 16.84
CA ASP A 13 2.71 9.97 17.10
C ASP A 13 1.59 9.04 16.57
N LEU A 14 0.32 9.46 16.73
CA LEU A 14 -0.83 8.79 16.14
C LEU A 14 -0.76 8.78 14.61
N GLN A 15 -0.44 9.92 13.99
CA GLN A 15 -0.29 10.01 12.54
C GLN A 15 0.80 9.07 12.02
N GLU A 16 1.95 9.00 12.70
CA GLU A 16 3.05 8.15 12.29
C GLU A 16 2.71 6.66 12.41
N THR A 17 2.03 6.29 13.51
CA THR A 17 1.51 4.93 13.69
C THR A 17 0.47 4.60 12.61
N ALA A 18 -0.40 5.56 12.26
CA ALA A 18 -1.39 5.38 11.20
C ALA A 18 -0.76 5.15 9.83
N LYS A 19 0.35 5.81 9.49
CA LYS A 19 1.09 5.50 8.25
C LYS A 19 1.60 4.05 8.25
N SER A 20 2.15 3.58 9.36
CA SER A 20 2.60 2.18 9.46
C SER A 20 1.45 1.18 9.35
N GLU A 21 0.27 1.49 9.91
CA GLU A 21 -0.93 0.67 9.71
C GLU A 21 -1.42 0.71 8.26
N VAL A 22 -1.33 1.85 7.56
CA VAL A 22 -1.63 1.93 6.13
C VAL A 22 -0.71 1.00 5.34
N ASP A 23 0.60 0.97 5.63
CA ASP A 23 1.52 0.07 4.93
C ASP A 23 1.10 -1.40 5.08
N LYS A 24 0.63 -1.81 6.27
CA LYS A 24 0.08 -3.16 6.49
C LYS A 24 -1.18 -3.40 5.67
N VAL A 25 -2.09 -2.42 5.60
CA VAL A 25 -3.29 -2.48 4.77
C VAL A 25 -2.93 -2.66 3.29
N MET A 26 -1.90 -1.96 2.81
CA MET A 26 -1.43 -2.03 1.43
C MET A 26 -0.82 -3.40 1.04
N LEU A 27 -0.43 -4.21 2.02
CA LEU A 27 0.06 -5.58 1.81
C LEU A 27 -1.08 -6.63 1.74
N THR A 28 -2.33 -6.18 1.76
CA THR A 28 -3.52 -7.03 1.64
C THR A 28 -4.33 -6.67 0.38
N ASP A 29 -5.42 -7.40 0.14
CA ASP A 29 -6.36 -7.08 -0.94
C ASP A 29 -7.28 -5.88 -0.62
N ALA A 30 -7.19 -5.28 0.57
CA ALA A 30 -8.05 -4.18 0.99
C ALA A 30 -8.07 -2.98 -0.01
N PRO A 31 -6.95 -2.56 -0.62
CA PRO A 31 -6.95 -1.47 -1.61
C PRO A 31 -7.77 -1.76 -2.87
N LEU A 32 -8.03 -3.04 -3.18
CA LEU A 32 -8.87 -3.44 -4.30
C LEU A 32 -10.36 -3.49 -3.92
N LEU A 33 -10.67 -3.57 -2.62
CA LEU A 33 -12.02 -3.84 -2.11
C LEU A 33 -12.70 -2.62 -1.48
N PHE A 34 -11.93 -1.66 -0.96
CA PHE A 34 -12.46 -0.54 -0.20
C PHE A 34 -11.91 0.82 -0.69
N PRO A 35 -12.72 1.89 -0.62
CA PRO A 35 -12.27 3.22 -1.00
C PRO A 35 -11.18 3.74 -0.05
N PRO A 36 -10.27 4.61 -0.54
CA PRO A 36 -9.12 5.08 0.24
C PRO A 36 -9.50 5.79 1.54
N GLY A 37 -10.67 6.45 1.59
CA GLY A 37 -11.19 7.06 2.83
C GLY A 37 -11.48 6.03 3.92
N GLN A 38 -12.01 4.86 3.57
CA GLN A 38 -12.23 3.77 4.53
C GLN A 38 -10.91 3.13 4.97
N LEU A 39 -9.93 2.99 4.07
CA LEU A 39 -8.59 2.50 4.40
C LEU A 39 -7.90 3.44 5.41
N ALA A 40 -7.96 4.75 5.15
CA ALA A 40 -7.39 5.76 6.04
C ALA A 40 -8.07 5.76 7.42
N LEU A 41 -9.40 5.66 7.46
CA LEU A 41 -10.15 5.56 8.72
C LEU A 41 -9.84 4.26 9.48
N ALA A 42 -9.69 3.13 8.79
CA ALA A 42 -9.31 1.87 9.42
C ALA A 42 -7.90 1.97 10.03
N ALA A 43 -6.92 2.50 9.28
CA ALA A 43 -5.57 2.69 9.79
C ALA A 43 -5.52 3.65 10.99
N LEU A 44 -6.30 4.73 10.95
CA LEU A 44 -6.46 5.65 12.09
C LEU A 44 -7.06 4.95 13.30
N ARG A 45 -8.12 4.14 13.10
CA ARG A 45 -8.77 3.36 14.17
C ARG A 45 -7.77 2.42 14.84
N ARG A 46 -7.07 1.60 14.05
CA ARG A 46 -6.07 0.63 14.53
C ARG A 46 -4.95 1.30 15.33
N SER A 47 -4.47 2.44 14.85
CA SER A 47 -3.43 3.21 15.55
C SER A 47 -3.93 3.79 16.86
N ASN A 48 -5.20 4.20 16.87
CA ASN A 48 -5.84 4.77 18.04
C ASN A 48 -6.23 3.72 19.09
N GLU A 49 -6.40 2.44 18.74
CA GLU A 49 -6.57 1.37 19.74
C GLU A 49 -5.35 1.25 20.68
N VAL A 50 -4.15 1.49 20.14
CA VAL A 50 -2.90 1.44 20.89
C VAL A 50 -2.67 2.72 21.71
N LEU A 51 -2.80 3.88 21.06
CA LEU A 51 -2.41 5.17 21.66
C LEU A 51 -3.55 5.87 22.42
N ARG A 52 -4.82 5.51 22.15
CA ARG A 52 -6.03 6.05 22.80
C ARG A 52 -6.08 7.58 22.86
N VAL A 53 -5.63 8.24 21.79
CA VAL A 53 -5.54 9.72 21.71
C VAL A 53 -6.90 10.35 21.40
N LEU A 54 -7.74 9.65 20.65
CA LEU A 54 -9.03 10.14 20.17
C LEU A 54 -10.17 9.26 20.70
N ASP A 55 -11.30 9.88 21.01
CA ASP A 55 -12.57 9.19 21.12
C ASP A 55 -13.11 8.95 19.70
N PHE A 56 -12.72 7.83 19.11
CA PHE A 56 -12.98 7.51 17.70
C PHE A 56 -14.48 7.31 17.42
N GLU A 57 -15.21 6.70 18.35
CA GLU A 57 -16.65 6.49 18.22
C GLU A 57 -17.41 7.82 18.25
N ARG A 58 -17.10 8.69 19.21
CA ARG A 58 -17.68 10.03 19.26
C ARG A 58 -17.35 10.85 18.03
N TYR A 59 -16.12 10.74 17.51
CA TYR A 59 -15.70 11.42 16.29
C TYR A 59 -16.55 10.97 15.08
N LEU A 60 -16.71 9.66 14.86
CA LEU A 60 -17.53 9.15 13.78
C LEU A 60 -18.99 9.58 13.91
N ASN A 61 -19.60 9.40 15.09
CA ASN A 61 -20.97 9.85 15.34
C ASN A 61 -21.16 11.33 15.02
N SER A 62 -20.20 12.19 15.40
CA SER A 62 -20.27 13.64 15.13
C SER A 62 -20.23 13.98 13.63
N ILE A 63 -19.58 13.15 12.80
CA ILE A 63 -19.53 13.33 11.34
C ILE A 63 -20.84 12.88 10.72
N PHE A 64 -21.35 11.71 11.11
CA PHE A 64 -22.59 11.15 10.57
C PHE A 64 -23.81 11.99 10.96
N SER A 65 -23.87 12.54 12.18
CA SER A 65 -24.98 13.44 12.56
C SER A 65 -25.04 14.71 11.71
N ARG A 66 -23.94 15.12 11.08
CA ARG A 66 -23.88 16.30 10.20
C ARG A 66 -24.18 15.97 8.75
N GLN A 67 -24.10 14.70 8.34
CA GLN A 67 -24.29 14.28 6.97
C GLN A 67 -25.64 13.56 6.81
N GLN A 68 -26.47 14.02 5.88
CA GLN A 68 -27.65 13.27 5.44
C GLN A 68 -27.22 12.19 4.43
N THR A 69 -26.44 11.21 4.88
CA THR A 69 -25.94 10.14 4.01
C THR A 69 -26.97 9.03 3.82
N ALA A 70 -27.03 8.47 2.61
CA ALA A 70 -27.82 7.26 2.34
C ALA A 70 -27.27 6.02 3.06
N HIS A 71 -25.96 6.01 3.35
CA HIS A 71 -25.29 4.91 4.05
C HIS A 71 -25.32 5.09 5.56
N SER A 72 -25.59 3.99 6.25
CA SER A 72 -25.65 3.95 7.70
C SER A 72 -24.24 3.86 8.32
N ILE A 73 -24.10 4.37 9.54
CA ILE A 73 -22.86 4.21 10.31
C ILE A 73 -22.53 2.72 10.53
N SER A 74 -23.55 1.86 10.62
CA SER A 74 -23.37 0.40 10.77
C SER A 74 -22.64 -0.21 9.58
N GLU A 75 -23.00 0.17 8.36
CA GLU A 75 -22.31 -0.28 7.13
C GLU A 75 -20.84 0.14 7.14
N LEU A 76 -20.54 1.38 7.54
CA LEU A 76 -19.15 1.83 7.68
C LEU A 76 -18.39 0.99 8.70
N ILE A 77 -18.96 0.76 9.89
CA ILE A 77 -18.32 -0.06 10.92
C ILE A 77 -18.07 -1.47 10.40
N GLN A 78 -18.99 -2.05 9.63
CA GLN A 78 -18.81 -3.35 8.99
C GLN A 78 -17.64 -3.34 7.99
N SER A 79 -17.53 -2.31 7.14
CA SER A 79 -16.39 -2.15 6.23
C SER A 79 -15.06 -2.05 6.98
N LEU A 80 -15.00 -1.24 8.04
CA LEU A 80 -13.79 -1.10 8.84
C LEU A 80 -13.41 -2.43 9.51
N ASN A 81 -14.38 -3.19 10.03
CA ASN A 81 -14.14 -4.51 10.62
C ASN A 81 -13.65 -5.53 9.59
N ALA A 82 -14.15 -5.45 8.36
CA ALA A 82 -13.66 -6.29 7.26
C ALA A 82 -12.20 -5.97 6.92
N ILE A 83 -11.81 -4.70 6.89
CA ILE A 83 -10.41 -4.28 6.70
C ILE A 83 -9.54 -4.84 7.83
N ASP A 84 -9.96 -4.70 9.09
CA ASP A 84 -9.20 -5.24 10.24
C ASP A 84 -9.02 -6.76 10.19
N ASN A 85 -10.03 -7.47 9.71
CA ASN A 85 -9.96 -8.91 9.50
C ASN A 85 -8.97 -9.29 8.39
N LEU A 86 -8.82 -8.48 7.33
CA LEU A 86 -7.81 -8.71 6.29
C LEU A 86 -6.41 -8.46 6.83
N VAL A 87 -6.21 -7.35 7.54
CA VAL A 87 -4.91 -6.97 8.11
C VAL A 87 -4.45 -7.97 9.17
N SER A 88 -5.34 -8.42 10.06
CA SER A 88 -5.00 -9.42 11.09
C SER A 88 -4.63 -10.79 10.53
N LYS A 89 -5.09 -11.12 9.32
CA LYS A 89 -4.76 -12.36 8.61
C LYS A 89 -3.52 -12.24 7.72
N LEU A 90 -2.91 -11.06 7.63
CA LEU A 90 -1.70 -10.83 6.83
C LEU A 90 -0.58 -11.78 7.28
N LYS A 91 -0.10 -12.59 6.33
CA LYS A 91 1.06 -13.47 6.53
C LYS A 91 2.20 -12.98 5.65
N ILE A 92 3.28 -12.52 6.29
CA ILE A 92 4.50 -12.16 5.59
C ILE A 92 5.29 -13.45 5.29
N PRO A 93 5.57 -13.77 4.01
CA PRO A 93 6.34 -14.95 3.67
C PRO A 93 7.72 -14.92 4.30
N THR A 94 8.25 -16.08 4.71
CA THR A 94 9.62 -16.14 5.24
C THR A 94 10.65 -16.09 4.12
N ALA A 95 11.90 -15.74 4.45
CA ALA A 95 13.00 -15.79 3.47
C ALA A 95 13.18 -17.19 2.85
N LYS A 96 12.86 -18.25 3.60
CA LYS A 96 12.90 -19.63 3.09
C LYS A 96 11.79 -19.86 2.06
N ASP A 97 10.57 -19.44 2.36
CA ASP A 97 9.43 -19.54 1.44
C ASP A 97 9.71 -18.77 0.15
N MET A 98 10.21 -17.53 0.27
CA MET A 98 10.58 -16.69 -0.87
C MET A 98 11.62 -17.36 -1.76
N ARG A 99 12.70 -17.93 -1.20
CA ARG A 99 13.74 -18.64 -1.98
C ARG A 99 13.18 -19.87 -2.69
N HIS A 100 12.31 -20.62 -2.02
CA HIS A 100 11.69 -21.79 -2.61
C HIS A 100 10.77 -21.41 -3.78
N ILE A 101 9.95 -20.38 -3.60
CA ILE A 101 9.05 -19.86 -4.63
C ILE A 101 9.86 -19.30 -5.81
N ASP A 102 10.91 -18.50 -5.57
CA ASP A 102 11.78 -17.95 -6.62
C ASP A 102 12.44 -19.05 -7.48
N ARG A 103 12.90 -20.14 -6.85
CA ARG A 103 13.44 -21.29 -7.59
C ARG A 103 12.39 -21.91 -8.53
N LYS A 104 11.15 -22.06 -8.07
CA LYS A 104 10.05 -22.59 -8.89
C LYS A 104 9.65 -21.62 -10.01
N LEU A 105 9.61 -20.32 -9.73
CA LEU A 105 9.31 -19.29 -10.73
C LEU A 105 10.37 -19.32 -11.84
N LYS A 106 11.66 -19.45 -11.52
CA LYS A 106 12.74 -19.56 -12.51
C LYS A 106 12.62 -20.80 -13.39
N SER A 107 12.18 -21.94 -12.85
CA SER A 107 12.02 -23.17 -13.64
C SER A 107 10.81 -23.15 -14.57
N CYS A 108 9.78 -22.36 -14.24
CA CYS A 108 8.54 -22.27 -15.00
C CYS A 108 8.44 -20.98 -15.83
N LEU A 109 9.47 -20.14 -15.81
CA LEU A 109 9.48 -18.88 -16.54
C LEU A 109 9.56 -19.17 -18.04
N ASP A 110 8.69 -18.53 -18.81
CA ASP A 110 8.65 -18.65 -20.26
C ASP A 110 10.01 -18.20 -20.86
N PRO A 111 10.73 -19.06 -21.59
CA PRO A 111 11.98 -18.70 -22.24
C PRO A 111 11.83 -17.56 -23.25
N SER A 112 10.65 -17.41 -23.87
CA SER A 112 10.39 -16.36 -24.87
C SER A 112 10.31 -14.96 -24.25
N SER A 113 9.97 -14.85 -22.95
CA SER A 113 9.96 -13.58 -22.22
C SER A 113 11.37 -13.11 -21.80
N GLN A 114 12.41 -13.91 -22.06
CA GLN A 114 13.81 -13.55 -21.76
C GLN A 114 14.51 -12.84 -22.95
N ASP A 115 13.96 -12.90 -24.15
CA ASP A 115 14.61 -12.38 -25.35
C ASP A 115 14.67 -10.85 -25.41
N ASP A 116 13.82 -10.15 -24.67
CA ASP A 116 13.84 -8.68 -24.58
C ASP A 116 15.17 -8.15 -24.02
N LYS A 117 15.79 -8.88 -23.07
CA LYS A 117 17.12 -8.53 -22.54
C LYS A 117 18.27 -8.82 -23.52
N LYS A 118 18.05 -9.71 -24.50
CA LYS A 118 19.06 -10.09 -25.50
C LYS A 118 19.00 -9.17 -26.72
N ARG A 119 17.80 -8.68 -27.08
CA ARG A 119 17.59 -7.71 -28.18
C ARG A 119 18.20 -6.34 -27.88
N GLU A 120 18.15 -5.87 -26.63
CA GLU A 120 18.74 -4.59 -26.23
C GLU A 120 20.29 -4.58 -26.32
N LYS A 121 20.93 -5.72 -26.03
CA LYS A 121 22.40 -5.86 -26.20
C LYS A 121 22.82 -5.99 -27.66
N LYS A 122 21.96 -6.51 -28.54
CA LYS A 122 22.27 -6.70 -29.97
C LYS A 122 22.04 -5.44 -30.81
N SER A 123 21.19 -4.50 -30.38
CA SER A 123 20.98 -3.24 -31.10
C SER A 123 22.13 -2.23 -30.92
N LYS A 124 22.82 -2.23 -29.76
CA LYS A 124 23.96 -1.32 -29.51
C LYS A 124 25.19 -1.57 -30.39
N HIS A 125 25.33 -2.77 -30.97
CA HIS A 125 26.44 -3.09 -31.88
C HIS A 125 26.13 -2.85 -33.36
N LYS A 126 24.86 -2.64 -33.76
CA LYS A 126 24.52 -2.42 -35.17
C LYS A 126 24.55 -0.94 -35.58
N SER A 127 24.49 -0.01 -34.62
CA SER A 127 24.44 1.44 -34.90
C SER A 127 25.79 2.09 -35.22
N LYS A 128 26.90 1.34 -35.29
CA LYS A 128 28.24 1.90 -35.62
C LYS A 128 28.73 1.61 -37.04
N SER A 129 27.92 0.97 -37.90
CA SER A 129 28.37 0.54 -39.23
C SER A 129 27.72 1.27 -40.42
N SER A 130 27.08 2.41 -40.19
CA SER A 130 26.46 3.19 -41.28
C SER A 130 26.68 4.70 -41.13
N GLU A 131 27.92 5.11 -40.86
CA GLU A 131 28.40 6.49 -41.02
C GLU A 131 29.83 6.47 -41.56
N HIS A 132 29.98 6.02 -42.81
CA HIS A 132 31.06 6.47 -43.70
C HIS A 132 30.80 5.80 -45.04
N HIS A 133 30.30 6.55 -46.02
CA HIS A 133 30.70 6.54 -47.43
C HIS A 133 29.96 7.71 -48.10
N GLY A 134 30.61 8.87 -48.03
CA GLY A 134 30.20 10.07 -48.72
C GLY A 134 31.42 10.97 -48.87
N ILE A 135 32.31 10.64 -49.81
CA ILE A 135 33.25 11.60 -50.40
C ILE A 135 33.45 11.21 -51.89
N PRO A 136 34.02 12.07 -52.74
CA PRO A 136 33.33 12.99 -53.64
C PRO A 136 33.65 12.69 -55.12
N SER A 137 32.94 13.31 -56.06
CA SER A 137 33.44 13.79 -57.37
C SER A 137 32.37 14.66 -58.00
#